data_AF-S9QLM8-F1
#
_entry.id   AF-S9QLM8-F1
#
_cell.length_a   1.000
_cell.length_b   1.000
_cell.length_c   1.000
_cell.angle_alpha   90.00
_cell.angle_beta   90.00
_cell.angle_gamma   90.00
#
_symmetry.space_group_name_H-M   'P 1'
#
loop_
_entity.id
_entity.type
_entity.pdbx_description
1 polymer ?
#
loop_
_entity_poly.entity_id
_entity_poly.type
_entity_poly.pdbx_seq_one_letter_code
_entity_poly.pdbx_strand_id
1 'polypeptide(L)' 'MSKSQDEMKAVLVRAFVGFRIIANHSVLPTQKEIATDRAGNCLWALGVEEYEGFRAIEPEPLGDTIDGAAIHLVETK' A
#
# COMPACT_ATOMS: atom_id res chain seq x y z
N MET A 1 -20.31 7.79 3.97
CA MET A 1 -20.59 7.09 2.69
C MET A 1 -19.49 6.06 2.48
N SER A 2 -19.83 4.80 2.18
CA SER A 2 -18.82 3.79 1.84
C SER A 2 -18.23 4.06 0.46
N LYS A 3 -16.93 3.82 0.27
CA LYS A 3 -16.26 3.96 -1.04
C LYS A 3 -16.63 2.80 -1.95
N SER A 4 -16.77 3.07 -3.24
CA SER A 4 -16.96 2.02 -4.25
C SER A 4 -15.70 1.17 -4.38
N GLN A 5 -15.86 -0.07 -4.88
CA GLN A 5 -14.72 -0.95 -5.14
C GLN A 5 -13.73 -0.35 -6.16
N ASP A 6 -14.23 0.38 -7.15
CA ASP A 6 -13.40 1.01 -8.17
C ASP A 6 -12.58 2.18 -7.60
N GLU A 7 -13.17 2.98 -6.70
CA GLU A 7 -12.42 4.01 -5.97
C GLU A 7 -11.30 3.39 -5.12
N MET A 8 -11.56 2.27 -4.43
CA MET A 8 -10.54 1.58 -3.62
C MET A 8 -9.41 1.04 -4.49
N LYS A 9 -9.73 0.40 -5.63
CA LYS A 9 -8.72 -0.06 -6.59
C LYS A 9 -7.87 1.09 -7.12
N ALA A 10 -8.49 2.22 -7.47
CA ALA A 10 -7.77 3.39 -7.95
C ALA A 10 -6.79 3.94 -6.90
N VAL A 11 -7.15 3.91 -5.61
CA VAL A 11 -6.25 4.28 -4.51
C VAL A 11 -5.08 3.30 -4.39
N LEU A 12 -5.34 1.99 -4.43
CA LEU A 12 -4.30 0.97 -4.38
C LEU A 12 -3.32 1.08 -5.55
N VAL A 13 -3.80 1.37 -6.76
CA VAL A 13 -2.94 1.61 -7.93
C VAL A 13 -2.04 2.83 -7.72
N ARG A 14 -2.58 3.92 -7.19
CA ARG A 14 -1.79 5.13 -6.89
C ARG A 14 -0.75 4.86 -5.79
N ALA A 15 -1.13 4.13 -4.75
CA ALA A 15 -0.22 3.73 -3.68
C ALA A 15 0.91 2.84 -4.21
N PHE A 16 0.59 1.84 -5.03
CA PHE A 16 1.58 1.00 -5.72
C PHE A 16 2.59 1.83 -6.51
N VAL A 17 2.13 2.78 -7.33
CA VAL A 17 3.01 3.65 -8.11
C VAL A 17 3.95 4.44 -7.21
N GLY A 18 3.46 4.98 -6.10
CA GLY A 18 4.27 5.70 -5.11
C GLY A 18 5.35 4.80 -4.50
N PHE A 19 4.98 3.62 -4.01
CA PHE A 19 5.93 2.67 -3.42
C PHE A 19 6.95 2.15 -4.43
N ARG A 20 6.54 1.86 -5.66
CA ARG A 20 7.44 1.49 -6.76
C ARG A 20 8.51 2.56 -7.00
N ILE A 21 8.12 3.84 -7.05
CA ILE A 21 9.06 4.96 -7.21
C ILE A 21 10.06 4.98 -6.06
N ILE A 22 9.59 4.84 -4.81
CA ILE A 22 10.47 4.84 -3.64
C ILE A 22 11.41 3.62 -3.66
N ALA A 23 10.93 2.43 -3.97
CA ALA A 23 11.73 1.22 -4.04
C ALA A 23 12.84 1.31 -5.12
N ASN A 24 12.54 1.96 -6.25
CA ASN A 24 13.50 2.11 -7.34
C ASN A 24 14.53 3.21 -7.10
N HIS A 25 14.20 4.23 -6.31
CA HIS A 25 15.03 5.44 -6.17
C HIS A 25 15.59 5.69 -4.76
N SER A 26 15.15 4.96 -3.74
CA SER A 26 15.72 5.12 -2.40
C SER A 26 17.14 4.58 -2.30
N VAL A 27 18.00 5.36 -1.64
CA VAL A 27 19.40 5.00 -1.35
C VAL A 27 19.51 4.18 -0.06
N LEU A 28 18.52 4.28 0.83
CA LEU A 28 18.52 3.57 2.11
C LEU A 28 17.94 2.15 1.92
N PRO A 29 18.71 1.09 2.21
CA PRO A 29 18.25 -0.29 1.99
C PRO A 29 16.93 -0.63 2.68
N THR A 30 16.75 -0.16 3.92
CA THR A 30 15.53 -0.39 4.70
C THR A 30 14.29 0.27 4.08
N GLN A 31 14.44 1.46 3.51
CA GLN A 31 13.33 2.13 2.81
C GLN A 31 12.96 1.40 1.52
N LYS A 32 13.97 0.89 0.80
CA LYS A 32 13.76 0.10 -0.40
C LYS A 32 13.02 -1.21 -0.11
N GLU A 33 13.41 -1.91 0.94
CA GLU A 33 12.76 -3.14 1.41
C GLU A 33 11.29 -2.87 1.77
N ILE A 34 11.04 -1.91 2.67
CA ILE A 34 9.68 -1.53 3.09
C ILE A 34 8.83 -1.14 1.87
N ALA A 35 9.35 -0.30 0.97
CA ALA A 35 8.60 0.12 -0.20
C ALA A 35 8.32 -1.04 -1.17
N THR A 36 9.23 -2.00 -1.29
CA THR A 36 9.01 -3.21 -2.11
C THR A 36 7.89 -4.05 -1.53
N ASP A 37 7.88 -4.26 -0.21
CA ASP A 37 6.83 -5.02 0.48
C ASP A 37 5.47 -4.34 0.35
N ARG A 38 5.40 -3.01 0.55
CA ARG A 38 4.16 -2.26 0.41
C ARG A 38 3.64 -2.23 -1.01
N ALA A 39 4.51 -2.17 -2.01
CA ALA A 39 4.13 -2.35 -3.41
C ALA A 39 3.54 -3.75 -3.65
N GLY A 40 4.16 -4.80 -3.09
CA GLY A 40 3.64 -6.17 -3.16
C GLY A 40 2.28 -6.35 -2.48
N ASN A 41 2.04 -5.70 -1.33
CA ASN A 41 0.72 -5.73 -0.69
C ASN A 41 -0.36 -5.09 -1.56
N CYS A 42 -0.04 -4.01 -2.28
CA CYS A 42 -0.98 -3.39 -3.22
C CYS A 42 -1.35 -4.33 -4.36
N LEU A 43 -0.35 -5.04 -4.92
CA LEU A 43 -0.58 -6.04 -5.98
C LEU A 43 -1.43 -7.21 -5.49
N TRP A 44 -1.16 -7.73 -4.28
CA TRP A 44 -1.98 -8.77 -3.65
C TRP A 44 -3.44 -8.32 -3.49
N ALA A 45 -3.67 -7.11 -2.96
CA ALA A 45 -5.01 -6.57 -2.77
C ALA A 45 -5.76 -6.31 -4.10
N LEU A 46 -5.02 -6.07 -5.19
CA LEU A 46 -5.57 -5.91 -6.54
C LEU A 46 -5.77 -7.25 -7.27
N GLY A 47 -5.26 -8.37 -6.74
CA GLY A 47 -5.30 -9.67 -7.40
C GLY A 47 -4.35 -9.79 -8.59
N VAL A 48 -3.22 -9.06 -8.57
CA VAL A 48 -2.19 -9.07 -9.61
C VAL A 48 -0.96 -9.80 -9.07
N GLU A 49 -0.52 -10.89 -9.70
CA GLU A 49 0.59 -11.71 -9.18
C GLU A 49 1.96 -11.03 -9.31
N GLU A 50 2.24 -10.37 -10.43
CA GLU A 50 3.50 -9.67 -10.68
C GLU A 50 3.29 -8.47 -11.62
N TYR A 51 4.01 -7.37 -11.37
CA TYR A 51 4.07 -6.22 -12.27
C TYR A 51 5.43 -5.51 -12.16
N GLU A 52 6.12 -5.38 -13.30
CA GLU A 52 7.42 -4.68 -13.41
C GLU A 52 8.47 -5.12 -12.37
N GLY A 53 8.54 -6.42 -12.08
CA GLY A 53 9.50 -6.98 -11.13
C GLY A 53 9.09 -6.91 -9.66
N PHE A 54 7.91 -6.37 -9.35
CA PHE A 54 7.27 -6.44 -8.03
C PHE A 54 6.29 -7.61 -8.01
N ARG A 55 6.34 -8.43 -6.95
CA ARG A 55 5.45 -9.58 -6.77
C ARG A 55 4.40 -9.29 -5.72
N ALA A 56 3.23 -9.89 -5.85
CA ALA A 56 2.21 -9.90 -4.82
C ALA A 56 2.78 -10.48 -3.52
N ILE A 57 2.57 -9.75 -2.43
CA ILE A 57 2.94 -10.18 -1.08
C ILE A 57 1.68 -10.10 -0.24
N GLU A 58 1.22 -11.24 0.25
CA GLU A 58 0.13 -11.28 1.22
C GLU A 58 0.54 -10.48 2.46
N PRO A 59 -0.26 -9.47 2.87
CA PRO A 59 0.07 -8.70 4.05
C PRO A 59 0.05 -9.63 5.26
N GLU A 60 1.02 -9.45 6.17
CA GLU A 60 0.93 -10.08 7.47
C GLU A 60 -0.40 -9.67 8.12
N PRO A 61 -1.11 -10.61 8.77
CA PRO A 61 -2.30 -10.27 9.53
C PRO A 61 -1.95 -9.15 10.50
N LEU A 62 -2.66 -8.03 10.40
CA LEU A 62 -2.55 -6.98 11.40
C LEU A 62 -2.96 -7.59 12.75
N GLY A 63 -1.97 -7.93 13.58
CA GLY A 63 -2.20 -8.34 14.97
C GLY A 63 -2.87 -7.23 15.78
N ASP A 64 -2.67 -5.98 15.35
CA ASP A 64 -3.33 -4.80 15.87
C ASP A 64 -4.25 -4.22 14.79
N THR A 65 -5.55 -4.45 14.95
CA THR A 65 -6.59 -3.70 14.26
C THR A 65 -6.26 -2.21 14.38
N ILE A 66 -6.06 -1.52 13.25
CA ILE A 66 -6.13 -0.06 13.24
C ILE A 66 -7.61 0.26 13.47
N ASP A 67 -7.98 0.41 14.74
CA ASP A 67 -9.31 0.84 15.11
C ASP A 67 -9.55 2.20 14.43
N GLY A 68 -10.71 2.36 13.80
CA GLY A 68 -11.03 3.47 12.89
C GLY A 68 -10.95 4.87 13.54
N ALA A 69 -10.61 4.95 14.82
CA ALA A 69 -10.31 6.17 15.56
C ALA A 69 -9.13 6.98 14.97
N ALA A 70 -8.20 6.36 14.22
CA ALA A 70 -7.11 7.09 13.57
C ALA A 70 -7.56 8.03 12.43
N ILE A 71 -8.82 7.94 11.97
CA ILE A 71 -9.37 8.79 10.91
C ILE A 71 -9.73 10.20 11.43
N HIS A 72 -9.83 10.42 12.74
CA HIS A 72 -10.25 11.72 13.31
C HIS A 72 -9.13 12.71 13.63
N LEU A 73 -7.86 12.40 13.37
CA LEU A 73 -6.74 13.32 13.70
C LEU A 73 -6.45 14.39 12.63
N VAL A 74 -7.27 14.48 11.56
CA VAL A 74 -7.16 15.56 10.56
C VAL A 74 -8.50 16.29 10.37
N GLU A 75 -9.20 16.55 11.48
CA GLU A 75 -10.14 17.68 11.57
C GLU A 75 -9.74 18.56 12.76
N THR A 76 -8.52 19.11 12.71
CA THR A 76 -8.18 20.25 13.57
C THR A 76 -8.66 21.53 12.92
N LYS A 77 -9.65 22.12 13.60
CA LYS A 77 -10.14 23.52 13.61
C LYS A 77 -9.26 24.58 12.94
#